data_AF-A0A914JWQ0-F1
#
_entry.id   AF-A0A914JWQ0-F1
#
_cell.length_a   1.000
_cell.length_b   1.000
_cell.length_c   1.000
_cell.angle_alpha   90.00
_cell.angle_beta   90.00
_cell.angle_gamma   90.00
#
_symmetry.space_group_name_H-M   'P 1'
#
loop_
_entity.id
_entity.type
_entity.pdbx_description
1 polymer ?
#
loop_
_entity_poly.entity_id
_entity_poly.type
_entity_poly.pdbx_seq_one_letter_code
_entity_poly.pdbx_strand_id
1 'polypeptide(L)'
;MKKKFDNYHYATSHILLQDAYYGGLTAPCKLYAETDDQHVLKHGDFVSLYPSIMSAEEFPIGHPEYMAIFEDVNWTKPEDVVLDGVEIRGVLKVVLEPPEKCLHPPVPYKTKTHLLFGLCKACCDNAQKIKNVKDCYKCEHTIEQRRFTATITSIELKMALAANFKCTHVFAAVHYDKWSNAIFHDYVKSFLKSKQEASGWPSHCTADAEKEAFLQKIKDVDGIELDPNNIGYNPGLRYLSKLSLNSLFGRFSLRCSLSRTEITRDPAVVYKMLDDKSLEVSNIDCVEMDGRETMILTYKKKDDFVEEHDTYNVLYSLWITAIGRCRLLNLFNKIEEDGHGE
;
A
#
# COMPACT_ATOMS: atom_id res chain seq x y z
N MET A 1 6.19 -19.24 -32.35
CA MET A 1 6.38 -17.81 -32.02
C MET A 1 5.72 -17.43 -30.70
N LYS A 2 4.41 -17.64 -30.47
CA LYS A 2 3.72 -17.36 -29.18
C LYS A 2 4.44 -17.88 -27.92
N LYS A 3 4.80 -19.18 -27.87
CA LYS A 3 5.55 -19.77 -26.73
C LYS A 3 6.94 -19.14 -26.45
N LYS A 4 7.58 -18.50 -27.44
CA LYS A 4 8.86 -17.78 -27.24
C LYS A 4 8.65 -16.40 -26.62
N PHE A 5 7.50 -15.77 -26.89
CA PHE A 5 7.10 -14.50 -26.29
C PHE A 5 6.45 -14.67 -24.91
N ASP A 6 5.81 -15.82 -24.64
CA ASP A 6 5.25 -16.13 -23.32
C ASP A 6 6.32 -16.23 -22.21
N ASN A 7 7.57 -16.54 -22.58
CA ASN A 7 8.74 -16.54 -21.69
C ASN A 7 9.55 -15.22 -21.73
N TYR A 8 9.15 -14.25 -22.55
CA TYR A 8 9.74 -12.92 -22.56
C TYR A 8 9.11 -12.14 -21.40
N HIS A 9 9.74 -12.21 -20.23
CA HIS A 9 9.35 -11.48 -19.01
C HIS A 9 9.43 -9.95 -19.13
N TYR A 10 9.70 -9.42 -20.33
CA TYR A 10 10.04 -8.03 -20.62
C TYR A 10 8.97 -7.29 -21.43
N ALA A 11 7.73 -7.81 -21.48
CA ALA A 11 6.71 -7.34 -22.43
C ALA A 11 6.31 -5.85 -22.30
N THR A 12 6.66 -5.18 -21.19
CA THR A 12 6.63 -3.72 -21.12
C THR A 12 7.84 -3.22 -20.32
N SER A 13 8.75 -2.45 -20.92
CA SER A 13 9.80 -1.72 -20.18
C SER A 13 9.25 -0.48 -19.45
N HIS A 14 8.04 -0.05 -19.82
CA HIS A 14 7.38 1.11 -19.22
C HIS A 14 6.95 0.85 -17.77
N ILE A 15 7.02 1.90 -16.96
CA ILE A 15 6.55 1.93 -15.57
C ILE A 15 5.14 2.48 -15.55
N LEU A 16 4.19 1.67 -15.09
CA LEU A 16 2.90 2.13 -14.60
C LEU A 16 3.00 2.20 -13.08
N LEU A 17 2.84 3.39 -12.49
CA LEU A 17 2.97 3.58 -11.04
C LEU A 17 1.98 2.70 -10.26
N GLN A 18 0.81 2.42 -10.84
CA GLN A 18 -0.20 1.55 -10.25
C GLN A 18 0.30 0.12 -10.04
N ASP A 19 1.30 -0.34 -10.80
CA ASP A 19 1.92 -1.67 -10.63
C ASP A 19 2.78 -1.74 -9.36
N ALA A 20 3.22 -0.59 -8.82
CA ALA A 20 3.87 -0.51 -7.52
C ALA A 20 2.89 -0.26 -6.37
N TYR A 21 1.60 -0.07 -6.66
CA TYR A 21 0.62 0.29 -5.63
C TYR A 21 -0.01 -0.95 -4.98
N TYR A 22 0.45 -1.23 -3.76
CA TYR A 22 -0.05 -2.33 -2.92
C TYR A 22 -0.66 -1.81 -1.62
N GLY A 23 -1.50 -2.63 -1.00
CA GLY A 23 -2.09 -2.36 0.31
C GLY A 23 -1.12 -2.63 1.47
N GLY A 24 -1.68 -2.92 2.65
CA GLY A 24 -0.90 -3.34 3.81
C GLY A 24 -0.27 -4.72 3.64
N LEU A 25 0.72 -5.02 4.47
CA LEU A 25 1.31 -6.35 4.61
C LEU A 25 0.42 -7.19 5.52
N THR A 26 0.02 -8.38 5.05
CA THR A 26 -0.68 -9.38 5.86
C THR A 26 -0.04 -10.73 5.56
N ALA A 27 0.81 -11.20 6.47
CA ALA A 27 1.57 -12.42 6.32
C ALA A 27 1.57 -13.18 7.66
N PRO A 28 0.53 -13.99 7.94
CA PRO A 28 0.49 -14.76 9.17
C PRO A 28 1.56 -15.86 9.13
N CYS A 29 2.44 -15.88 10.14
CA CYS A 29 3.41 -16.97 10.32
C CYS A 29 2.72 -18.23 10.90
N LYS A 30 1.72 -18.02 11.76
CA LYS A 30 0.94 -19.07 12.41
C LYS A 30 -0.54 -18.69 12.39
N LEU A 31 -1.40 -19.62 11.96
CA LEU A 31 -2.85 -19.37 11.87
C LEU A 31 -3.57 -19.55 13.22
N TYR A 32 -2.98 -20.32 14.13
CA TYR A 32 -3.54 -20.58 15.46
C TYR A 32 -2.42 -20.64 16.51
N ALA A 33 -2.58 -19.91 17.60
CA ALA A 33 -1.69 -19.93 18.76
C ALA A 33 -2.53 -19.89 20.03
N GLU A 34 -2.09 -20.61 21.05
CA GLU A 34 -2.74 -20.71 22.35
C GLU A 34 -1.69 -20.52 23.45
N THR A 35 -2.09 -19.91 24.56
CA THR A 35 -1.22 -19.70 25.72
C THR A 35 -1.08 -20.96 26.55
N ASP A 36 0.06 -21.14 27.20
CA ASP A 36 0.30 -22.17 28.20
C ASP A 36 0.94 -21.56 29.46
N ASP A 37 1.37 -22.39 30.41
CA ASP A 37 1.99 -21.93 31.66
C ASP A 37 3.33 -21.19 31.46
N GLN A 38 3.92 -21.28 30.27
CA GLN A 38 5.23 -20.70 29.92
C GLN A 38 5.11 -19.50 28.95
N HIS A 39 4.02 -19.42 28.17
CA HIS A 39 3.87 -18.47 27.08
C HIS A 39 2.62 -17.60 27.22
N VAL A 40 2.80 -16.29 27.06
CA VAL A 40 1.73 -15.30 27.01
C VAL A 40 1.66 -14.65 25.63
N LEU A 41 0.44 -14.50 25.10
CA LEU A 41 0.22 -13.80 23.84
C LEU A 41 0.20 -12.29 24.07
N LYS A 42 1.02 -11.55 23.31
CA LYS A 42 1.05 -10.09 23.31
C LYS A 42 0.62 -9.57 21.94
N HIS A 43 -0.11 -8.45 21.93
CA HIS A 43 -0.54 -7.78 20.72
C HIS A 43 0.07 -6.37 20.66
N GLY A 44 0.81 -6.09 19.60
CA GLY A 44 1.34 -4.76 19.28
C GLY A 44 0.61 -4.16 18.09
N ASP A 45 0.29 -2.87 18.15
CA ASP A 45 -0.33 -2.13 17.04
C ASP A 45 0.34 -0.77 16.85
N PHE A 46 0.51 -0.38 15.60
CA PHE A 46 0.97 0.96 15.27
C PHE A 46 -0.19 1.95 15.41
N VAL A 47 -0.07 2.87 16.36
CA VAL A 47 -1.07 3.92 16.54
C VAL A 47 -1.03 4.87 15.34
N SER A 48 -2.02 4.73 14.45
CA SER A 48 -2.17 5.59 13.25
C SER A 48 -0.97 5.50 12.29
N LEU A 49 -0.61 4.27 11.85
CA LEU A 49 0.53 4.00 10.97
C LEU A 49 0.65 4.98 9.78
N TYR A 50 -0.37 5.08 8.92
CA TYR A 50 -0.28 5.95 7.74
C TYR A 50 -0.25 7.45 8.07
N PRO A 51 -1.10 7.97 8.99
CA PRO A 51 -0.93 9.35 9.45
C PRO A 51 0.46 9.65 10.02
N SER A 52 1.07 8.72 10.76
CA SER A 52 2.42 8.90 11.30
C SER A 52 3.49 9.00 10.21
N ILE A 53 3.31 8.27 9.10
CA ILE A 53 4.16 8.34 7.91
C ILE A 53 4.00 9.69 7.22
N MET A 54 2.75 10.12 6.99
CA MET A 54 2.45 11.41 6.39
C MET A 54 3.03 12.59 7.17
N SER A 55 3.11 12.48 8.50
CA SER A 55 3.65 13.55 9.35
C SER A 55 5.18 13.59 9.42
N ALA A 56 5.85 12.45 9.27
CA ALA A 56 7.27 12.33 9.60
C ALA A 56 8.18 12.13 8.37
N GLU A 57 7.64 11.57 7.30
CA GLU A 57 8.44 11.13 6.15
C GLU A 57 8.49 12.20 5.05
N GLU A 58 9.51 12.09 4.21
CA GLU A 58 9.62 12.93 3.02
C GLU A 58 8.80 12.36 1.86
N PHE A 59 8.20 13.25 1.09
CA PHE A 59 7.44 12.95 -0.10
C PHE A 59 8.02 13.69 -1.32
N PRO A 60 7.95 13.09 -2.51
CA PRO A 60 8.47 13.71 -3.71
C PRO A 60 7.62 14.94 -4.09
N ILE A 61 8.28 16.00 -4.57
CA ILE A 61 7.65 17.21 -5.09
C ILE A 61 8.18 17.55 -6.48
N GLY A 62 7.36 18.25 -7.27
CA GLY A 62 7.72 18.59 -8.65
C GLY A 62 7.51 17.43 -9.62
N HIS A 63 8.12 17.54 -10.80
CA HIS A 63 7.97 16.56 -11.87
C HIS A 63 9.04 15.47 -11.75
N PRO A 64 8.69 14.21 -12.04
CA PRO A 64 9.67 13.14 -12.14
C PRO A 64 10.53 13.25 -13.38
N GLU A 65 11.71 12.64 -13.30
CA GLU A 65 12.49 12.23 -14.46
C GLU A 65 12.24 10.75 -14.77
N TYR A 66 11.91 10.45 -16.02
CA TYR A 66 11.81 9.06 -16.49
C TYR A 66 13.13 8.65 -17.14
N MET A 67 13.79 7.66 -16.55
CA MET A 67 15.05 7.09 -17.01
C MET A 67 14.79 5.73 -17.66
N ALA A 68 15.00 5.63 -18.98
CA ALA A 68 15.00 4.35 -19.69
C ALA A 68 16.43 3.79 -19.68
N ILE A 69 16.65 2.71 -18.94
CA ILE A 69 17.99 2.22 -18.59
C ILE A 69 18.28 0.93 -19.37
N PHE A 70 17.50 -0.11 -19.12
CA PHE A 70 17.62 -1.42 -19.76
C PHE A 70 19.03 -2.04 -19.61
N GLU A 71 19.49 -2.16 -18.36
CA GLU A 71 20.84 -2.62 -18.03
C GLU A 71 20.82 -3.81 -17.07
N ASP A 72 21.74 -4.75 -17.29
CA ASP A 72 22.05 -5.79 -16.32
C ASP A 72 22.88 -5.19 -15.17
N VAL A 73 22.46 -5.46 -13.94
CA VAL A 73 23.11 -4.95 -12.73
C VAL A 73 23.42 -6.11 -11.77
N ASN A 74 24.22 -5.83 -10.74
CA ASN A 74 24.47 -6.77 -9.65
C ASN A 74 24.30 -6.05 -8.31
N TRP A 75 23.11 -5.50 -8.08
CA TRP A 75 22.81 -4.82 -6.82
C TRP A 75 22.45 -5.86 -5.77
N THR A 76 23.18 -5.83 -4.66
CA THR A 76 23.07 -6.79 -3.55
C THR A 76 22.91 -6.07 -2.21
N LYS A 77 23.15 -4.76 -2.17
CA LYS A 77 23.05 -3.93 -0.97
C LYS A 77 22.20 -2.68 -1.23
N PRO A 78 21.57 -2.09 -0.20
CA PRO A 78 20.78 -0.87 -0.35
C PRO A 78 21.52 0.30 -1.02
N GLU A 79 22.83 0.40 -0.82
CA GLU A 79 23.69 1.46 -1.37
C GLU A 79 23.95 1.28 -2.87
N ASP A 80 23.67 0.10 -3.43
CA ASP A 80 23.88 -0.19 -4.85
C ASP A 80 22.78 0.43 -5.73
N VAL A 81 21.68 0.95 -5.16
CA VAL A 81 20.55 1.54 -5.90
C VAL A 81 20.92 2.93 -6.45
N VAL A 82 21.90 2.94 -7.35
CA VAL A 82 22.55 4.11 -7.93
C VAL A 82 22.68 3.89 -9.44
N LEU A 83 22.34 4.90 -10.23
CA LEU A 83 22.56 4.92 -11.68
C LEU A 83 23.26 6.22 -12.06
N ASP A 84 24.28 6.15 -12.91
CA ASP A 84 25.08 7.30 -13.33
C ASP A 84 25.60 8.17 -12.16
N GLY A 85 25.90 7.53 -11.02
CA GLY A 85 26.36 8.21 -9.80
C GLY A 85 25.27 8.90 -8.98
N VAL A 86 24.00 8.75 -9.37
CA VAL A 86 22.83 9.30 -8.68
C VAL A 86 22.07 8.20 -7.95
N GLU A 87 21.83 8.40 -6.65
CA GLU A 87 20.98 7.51 -5.87
C GLU A 87 19.53 7.62 -6.34
N ILE A 88 18.95 6.48 -6.75
CA ILE A 88 17.61 6.49 -7.30
C ILE A 88 16.57 6.53 -6.19
N ARG A 89 15.90 7.68 -6.10
CA ARG A 89 14.72 7.91 -5.25
C ARG A 89 13.45 7.94 -6.10
N GLY A 90 12.55 6.98 -5.90
CA GLY A 90 11.29 6.91 -6.64
C GLY A 90 10.86 5.47 -6.95
N VAL A 91 10.40 5.19 -8.16
CA VAL A 91 9.86 3.87 -8.55
C VAL A 91 10.73 3.27 -9.64
N LEU A 92 11.10 1.99 -9.50
CA LEU A 92 11.91 1.27 -10.48
C LEU A 92 11.15 0.06 -11.01
N LYS A 93 11.48 -0.33 -12.25
CA LYS A 93 11.11 -1.65 -12.78
C LYS A 93 12.37 -2.50 -12.87
N VAL A 94 12.36 -3.62 -12.15
CA VAL A 94 13.56 -4.43 -11.92
C VAL A 94 13.29 -5.93 -12.00
N VAL A 95 14.35 -6.73 -12.13
CA VAL A 95 14.34 -8.17 -11.90
C VAL A 95 15.02 -8.47 -10.56
N LEU A 96 14.31 -9.18 -9.69
CA LEU A 96 14.75 -9.54 -8.35
C LEU A 96 14.86 -11.06 -8.19
N GLU A 97 16.04 -11.52 -7.83
CA GLU A 97 16.34 -12.89 -7.44
C GLU A 97 16.21 -13.02 -5.91
N PRO A 98 15.28 -13.85 -5.42
CA PRO A 98 15.08 -14.06 -3.99
C PRO A 98 16.17 -14.96 -3.38
N PRO A 99 16.57 -14.75 -2.11
CA PRO A 99 17.44 -15.67 -1.39
C PRO A 99 16.76 -17.02 -1.17
N GLU A 100 17.52 -18.06 -0.82
CA GLU A 100 16.94 -19.38 -0.50
C GLU A 100 16.03 -19.35 0.73
N LYS A 101 16.38 -18.52 1.72
CA LYS A 101 15.65 -18.40 2.99
C LYS A 101 15.52 -16.93 3.37
N CYS A 102 14.32 -16.56 3.77
CA CYS A 102 13.96 -15.27 4.34
C CYS A 102 12.57 -15.46 4.97
N LEU A 103 12.46 -15.28 6.29
CA LEU A 103 11.22 -15.55 7.02
C LEU A 103 10.11 -14.58 6.62
N HIS A 104 10.48 -13.31 6.42
CA HIS A 104 9.57 -12.23 6.05
C HIS A 104 9.98 -11.63 4.69
N PRO A 105 9.60 -12.26 3.55
CA PRO A 105 9.95 -11.74 2.23
C PRO A 105 9.36 -10.34 2.01
N PRO A 106 10.16 -9.32 1.65
CA PRO A 106 9.69 -7.95 1.56
C PRO A 106 9.03 -7.59 0.23
N VAL A 107 9.22 -8.41 -0.81
CA VAL A 107 8.75 -8.12 -2.17
C VAL A 107 7.27 -8.50 -2.31
N PRO A 108 6.36 -7.52 -2.51
CA PRO A 108 4.96 -7.82 -2.79
C PRO A 108 4.81 -8.43 -4.19
N TYR A 109 4.00 -9.48 -4.29
CA TYR A 109 3.63 -10.10 -5.56
C TYR A 109 2.13 -10.33 -5.64
N LYS A 110 1.49 -9.63 -6.58
CA LYS A 110 0.04 -9.74 -6.81
C LYS A 110 -0.25 -10.85 -7.82
N THR A 111 -0.86 -11.92 -7.33
CA THR A 111 -1.49 -12.94 -8.18
C THR A 111 -2.84 -12.44 -8.69
N LYS A 112 -3.56 -13.24 -9.49
CA LYS A 112 -4.91 -12.90 -9.95
C LYS A 112 -5.92 -12.69 -8.81
N THR A 113 -5.65 -13.22 -7.61
CA THR A 113 -6.62 -13.29 -6.53
C THR A 113 -6.11 -12.72 -5.21
N HIS A 114 -4.81 -12.81 -4.94
CA HIS A 114 -4.22 -12.43 -3.65
C HIS A 114 -2.91 -11.67 -3.83
N LEU A 115 -2.63 -10.79 -2.88
CA LEU A 115 -1.30 -10.23 -2.65
C LEU A 115 -0.52 -11.21 -1.77
N LEU A 116 0.65 -11.63 -2.23
CA LEU A 116 1.51 -12.59 -1.55
C LEU A 116 2.91 -12.00 -1.34
N PHE A 117 3.61 -12.51 -0.33
CA PHE A 117 4.98 -12.18 -0.01
C PHE A 117 5.75 -13.50 0.07
N GLY A 118 6.55 -13.82 -0.96
CA GLY A 118 7.15 -15.14 -1.12
C GLY A 118 8.50 -15.12 -1.81
N LEU A 119 9.20 -16.25 -1.78
CA LEU A 119 10.56 -16.41 -2.34
C LEU A 119 10.60 -17.15 -3.68
N CYS A 120 9.44 -17.37 -4.29
CA CYS A 120 9.35 -17.99 -5.60
C CYS A 120 8.08 -17.54 -6.32
N LYS A 121 8.25 -16.79 -7.41
CA LYS A 121 7.16 -16.39 -8.29
C LYS A 121 6.32 -17.58 -8.75
N ALA A 122 6.96 -18.66 -9.24
CA ALA A 122 6.25 -19.85 -9.69
C ALA A 122 5.43 -20.55 -8.58
N CYS A 123 5.91 -20.55 -7.33
CA CYS A 123 5.13 -21.05 -6.19
C CYS A 123 3.94 -20.13 -5.89
N CYS A 124 4.15 -18.82 -5.87
CA CYS A 124 3.07 -17.85 -5.67
C CYS A 124 1.98 -17.98 -6.74
N ASP A 125 2.36 -18.12 -8.01
CA ASP A 125 1.43 -18.33 -9.14
C ASP A 125 0.62 -19.63 -8.98
N ASN A 126 1.17 -20.65 -8.33
CA ASN A 126 0.51 -21.93 -8.09
C ASN A 126 -0.12 -22.05 -6.69
N ALA A 127 -0.06 -21.03 -5.84
CA ALA A 127 -0.49 -21.10 -4.43
C ALA A 127 -1.93 -21.61 -4.27
N GLN A 128 -2.83 -21.27 -5.19
CA GLN A 128 -4.23 -21.73 -5.19
C GLN A 128 -4.41 -23.23 -5.45
N LYS A 129 -3.44 -23.88 -6.12
CA LYS A 129 -3.45 -25.32 -6.37
C LYS A 129 -2.85 -26.11 -5.20
N ILE A 130 -2.13 -25.43 -4.32
CA ILE A 130 -1.48 -26.05 -3.16
C ILE A 130 -2.52 -26.15 -2.04
N LYS A 131 -3.29 -27.24 -2.05
CA LYS A 131 -4.34 -27.47 -1.04
C LYS A 131 -3.81 -27.71 0.37
N ASN A 132 -2.55 -28.12 0.49
CA ASN A 132 -1.84 -28.34 1.75
C ASN A 132 -0.35 -28.05 1.50
N VAL A 133 0.15 -26.90 1.93
CA VAL A 133 1.61 -26.72 2.03
C VAL A 133 2.04 -27.67 3.14
N LYS A 134 2.74 -28.75 2.80
CA LYS A 134 3.35 -29.62 3.82
C LYS A 134 4.30 -28.77 4.64
N ASP A 135 4.39 -29.03 5.95
CA ASP A 135 5.29 -28.32 6.89
C ASP A 135 6.78 -28.33 6.43
N CYS A 136 7.13 -29.21 5.49
CA CYS A 136 8.46 -29.38 4.91
C CYS A 136 8.56 -29.10 3.40
N TYR A 137 7.67 -28.27 2.82
CA TYR A 137 7.73 -27.94 1.39
C TYR A 137 9.09 -27.31 1.01
N LYS A 138 9.80 -27.98 0.09
CA LYS A 138 11.02 -27.46 -0.52
C LYS A 138 10.72 -27.09 -1.97
N CYS A 139 11.02 -25.84 -2.31
CA CYS A 139 10.89 -25.34 -3.67
C CYS A 139 12.01 -25.96 -4.54
N GLU A 140 11.63 -26.62 -5.64
CA GLU A 140 12.56 -27.21 -6.62
C GLU A 140 12.72 -26.33 -7.88
N HIS A 141 12.11 -25.15 -7.90
CA HIS A 141 12.17 -24.24 -9.03
C HIS A 141 13.57 -23.61 -9.18
N THR A 142 13.99 -23.42 -10.42
CA THR A 142 15.27 -22.75 -10.74
C THR A 142 15.21 -21.26 -10.37
N ILE A 143 16.36 -20.59 -10.31
CA ILE A 143 16.41 -19.16 -9.98
C ILE A 143 15.58 -18.30 -10.97
N GLU A 144 15.58 -18.68 -12.25
CA GLU A 144 14.81 -18.02 -13.31
C GLU A 144 13.30 -18.16 -13.15
N GLN A 145 12.85 -19.25 -12.52
CA GLN A 145 11.45 -19.49 -12.19
C GLN A 145 11.05 -18.83 -10.85
N ARG A 146 12.02 -18.63 -9.96
CA ARG A 146 11.82 -18.01 -8.65
C ARG A 146 11.79 -16.48 -8.72
N ARG A 147 12.57 -15.88 -9.61
CA ARG A 147 12.74 -14.42 -9.72
C ARG A 147 11.43 -13.69 -10.02
N PHE A 148 11.38 -12.45 -9.57
CA PHE A 148 10.27 -11.53 -9.79
C PHE A 148 10.67 -10.45 -10.78
N THR A 149 9.79 -10.12 -11.72
CA THR A 149 9.83 -8.84 -12.42
C THR A 149 8.87 -7.91 -11.70
N ALA A 150 9.39 -6.87 -11.05
CA ALA A 150 8.62 -6.03 -10.16
C ALA A 150 8.74 -4.55 -10.53
N THR A 151 7.61 -3.85 -10.51
CA THR A 151 7.58 -2.39 -10.37
C THR A 151 7.52 -2.09 -8.88
N ILE A 152 8.55 -1.47 -8.32
CA ILE A 152 8.80 -1.40 -6.88
C ILE A 152 9.32 -0.02 -6.49
N THR A 153 8.99 0.44 -5.28
CA THR A 153 9.56 1.68 -4.74
C THR A 153 11.04 1.48 -4.40
N SER A 154 11.85 2.54 -4.48
CA SER A 154 13.26 2.44 -4.10
C SER A 154 13.46 2.06 -2.63
N ILE A 155 12.53 2.43 -1.75
CA ILE A 155 12.55 2.03 -0.34
C ILE A 155 12.28 0.52 -0.14
N GLU A 156 11.35 -0.06 -0.88
CA GLU A 156 11.10 -1.51 -0.83
C GLU A 156 12.19 -2.29 -1.53
N LEU A 157 12.76 -1.76 -2.61
CA LEU A 157 13.92 -2.35 -3.27
C LEU A 157 15.10 -2.43 -2.30
N LYS A 158 15.43 -1.33 -1.62
CA LYS A 158 16.48 -1.32 -0.59
C LYS A 158 16.20 -2.32 0.52
N MET A 159 14.95 -2.44 0.96
CA MET A 159 14.56 -3.46 1.94
C MET A 159 14.73 -4.89 1.40
N ALA A 160 14.43 -5.14 0.13
CA ALA A 160 14.68 -6.42 -0.51
C ALA A 160 16.16 -6.77 -0.54
N LEU A 161 17.01 -5.81 -0.92
CA LEU A 161 18.47 -6.00 -0.93
C LEU A 161 19.01 -6.26 0.49
N ALA A 162 18.52 -5.53 1.50
CA ALA A 162 18.85 -5.80 2.90
C ALA A 162 18.40 -7.20 3.37
N ALA A 163 17.32 -7.73 2.78
CA ALA A 163 16.85 -9.10 2.99
C ALA A 163 17.55 -10.14 2.08
N ASN A 164 18.73 -9.82 1.54
CA ASN A 164 19.56 -10.67 0.67
C ASN A 164 18.94 -11.01 -0.70
N PHE A 165 17.99 -10.23 -1.19
CA PHE A 165 17.63 -10.29 -2.61
C PHE A 165 18.76 -9.71 -3.45
N LYS A 166 18.86 -10.19 -4.70
CA LYS A 166 19.76 -9.65 -5.71
C LYS A 166 18.95 -9.04 -6.84
N CYS A 167 19.18 -7.77 -7.16
CA CYS A 167 18.66 -7.18 -8.38
C CYS A 167 19.63 -7.46 -9.52
N THR A 168 19.12 -8.05 -10.61
CA THR A 168 19.93 -8.49 -11.75
C THR A 168 19.72 -7.67 -13.01
N HIS A 169 18.63 -6.90 -13.07
CA HIS A 169 18.32 -6.10 -14.25
C HIS A 169 17.43 -4.91 -13.87
N VAL A 170 17.67 -3.76 -14.49
CA VAL A 170 16.86 -2.53 -14.34
C VAL A 170 16.34 -2.12 -15.71
N PHE A 171 15.02 -2.07 -15.87
CA PHE A 171 14.41 -1.62 -17.14
C PHE A 171 14.30 -0.11 -17.22
N ALA A 172 13.81 0.49 -16.13
CA ALA A 172 13.51 1.90 -16.07
C ALA A 172 13.43 2.38 -14.61
N ALA A 173 13.54 3.68 -14.41
CA ALA A 173 13.26 4.35 -13.16
C ALA A 173 12.43 5.63 -13.39
N VAL A 174 11.57 5.93 -12.43
CA VAL A 174 10.90 7.23 -12.25
C VAL A 174 11.57 7.85 -11.04
N HIS A 175 12.45 8.81 -11.27
CA HIS A 175 13.25 9.49 -10.25
C HIS A 175 12.64 10.85 -9.87
N TYR A 176 12.81 11.26 -8.61
CA TYR A 176 12.46 12.59 -8.13
C TYR A 176 13.65 13.22 -7.41
N ASP A 177 14.07 14.39 -7.88
CA ASP A 177 15.17 15.16 -7.26
C ASP A 177 14.74 15.86 -5.98
N LYS A 178 13.49 16.34 -5.94
CA LYS A 178 13.00 17.23 -4.89
C LYS A 178 12.06 16.50 -3.96
N TRP A 179 12.28 16.69 -2.66
CA TRP A 179 11.53 16.04 -1.59
C TRP A 179 11.16 17.05 -0.51
N SER A 180 10.05 16.80 0.18
CA SER A 180 9.60 17.63 1.29
C SER A 180 8.86 16.79 2.33
N ASN A 181 9.14 17.04 3.60
CA ASN A 181 8.40 16.51 4.73
C ASN A 181 7.22 17.40 5.16
N ALA A 182 7.01 18.55 4.51
CA ALA A 182 6.02 19.53 4.93
C ALA A 182 4.62 19.31 4.33
N ILE A 183 4.50 18.52 3.25
CA ILE A 183 3.28 18.42 2.42
C ILE A 183 2.03 18.09 3.24
N PHE A 184 2.14 17.14 4.17
CA PHE A 184 1.02 16.67 4.98
C PHE A 184 1.14 17.04 6.46
N HIS A 185 2.25 17.64 6.87
CA HIS A 185 2.59 17.89 8.26
C HIS A 185 1.49 18.68 8.98
N ASP A 186 1.08 19.83 8.44
CA ASP A 186 0.09 20.70 9.09
C ASP A 186 -1.32 20.09 9.07
N TYR A 187 -1.66 19.38 8.00
CA TYR A 187 -2.92 18.62 7.90
C TYR A 187 -2.99 17.56 9.00
N VAL A 188 -1.96 16.72 9.11
CA VAL A 188 -1.92 15.64 10.10
C VAL A 188 -1.93 16.22 11.51
N LYS A 189 -1.12 17.24 11.79
CA LYS A 189 -1.10 17.90 13.11
C LYS A 189 -2.45 18.47 13.51
N SER A 190 -3.14 19.14 12.59
CA SER A 190 -4.45 19.75 12.86
C SER A 190 -5.49 18.69 13.26
N PHE A 191 -5.60 17.60 12.50
CA PHE A 191 -6.56 16.54 12.80
C PHE A 191 -6.13 15.63 13.94
N LEU A 192 -4.82 15.45 14.17
CA LEU A 192 -4.31 14.70 15.31
C LEU A 192 -4.58 15.45 16.62
N LYS A 193 -4.35 16.77 16.65
CA LYS A 193 -4.74 17.65 17.76
C LYS A 193 -6.24 17.50 18.06
N SER A 194 -7.08 17.72 17.06
CA SER A 194 -8.54 17.61 17.22
C SER A 194 -8.98 16.23 17.70
N LYS A 195 -8.36 15.15 17.19
CA LYS A 195 -8.65 13.78 17.63
C LYS A 195 -8.24 13.55 19.09
N GLN A 196 -7.11 14.08 19.53
CA GLN A 196 -6.62 13.95 20.90
C GLN A 196 -7.50 14.73 21.88
N GLU A 197 -7.82 15.99 21.58
CA GLU A 197 -8.73 16.82 22.39
C GLU A 197 -10.11 16.17 22.53
N ALA A 198 -10.67 15.66 21.43
CA ALA A 198 -11.95 14.97 21.43
C ALA A 198 -11.93 13.57 22.08
N SER A 199 -10.75 13.01 22.39
CA SER A 199 -10.66 11.72 23.10
C SER A 199 -10.82 11.88 24.62
N GLY A 200 -10.76 13.11 25.13
CA GLY A 200 -10.80 13.39 26.57
C GLY A 200 -9.49 13.00 27.27
N TRP A 201 -9.47 13.21 28.59
CA TRP A 201 -8.32 12.89 29.43
C TRP A 201 -8.13 11.36 29.55
N PRO A 202 -6.89 10.85 29.53
CA PRO A 202 -6.61 9.46 29.89
C PRO A 202 -7.13 9.13 31.29
N SER A 203 -7.54 7.89 31.52
CA SER A 203 -8.09 7.45 32.80
C SER A 203 -7.13 7.60 33.99
N HIS A 204 -5.82 7.61 33.72
CA HIS A 204 -4.77 7.80 34.73
C HIS A 204 -4.40 9.29 34.95
N CYS A 205 -5.00 10.24 34.23
CA CYS A 205 -4.74 11.67 34.38
C CYS A 205 -5.84 12.33 35.22
N THR A 206 -5.78 12.14 36.53
CA THR A 206 -6.77 12.65 37.49
C THR A 206 -6.31 13.93 38.18
N ALA A 207 -5.03 14.01 38.53
CA ALA A 207 -4.40 15.17 39.16
C ALA A 207 -3.84 16.15 38.12
N ASP A 208 -3.69 17.42 38.51
CA ASP A 208 -3.21 18.47 37.60
C ASP A 208 -1.77 18.20 37.11
N ALA A 209 -0.89 17.67 37.97
CA ALA A 209 0.46 17.26 37.57
C ALA A 209 0.46 16.15 36.50
N GLU A 210 -0.50 15.22 36.54
CA GLU A 210 -0.62 14.15 35.55
C GLU A 210 -1.14 14.69 34.20
N LYS A 211 -2.02 15.69 34.25
CA LYS A 211 -2.52 16.38 33.06
C LYS A 211 -1.42 17.22 32.41
N GLU A 212 -0.65 17.97 33.19
CA GLU A 212 0.51 18.71 32.69
C GLU A 212 1.56 17.80 32.06
N ALA A 213 1.88 16.68 32.72
CA ALA A 213 2.79 15.68 32.17
C ALA A 213 2.28 15.08 30.85
N PHE A 214 0.96 14.83 30.73
CA PHE A 214 0.34 14.39 29.49
C PHE A 214 0.49 15.42 28.37
N LEU A 215 0.17 16.69 28.64
CA LEU A 215 0.30 17.78 27.67
C LEU A 215 1.75 17.94 27.20
N GLN A 216 2.70 17.90 28.13
CA GLN A 216 4.12 18.01 27.82
C GLN A 216 4.59 16.82 26.97
N LYS A 217 4.15 15.60 27.29
CA LYS A 217 4.47 14.41 26.49
C LYS A 217 3.97 14.52 25.05
N ILE A 218 2.74 14.99 24.83
CA ILE A 218 2.20 15.19 23.48
C ILE A 218 3.00 16.26 22.74
N LYS A 219 3.36 17.35 23.41
CA LYS A 219 4.19 18.39 22.81
C LYS A 219 5.58 17.89 22.44
N ASP A 220 6.21 17.07 23.29
CA ASP A 220 7.55 16.54 23.06
C ASP A 220 7.57 15.46 21.96
N VAL A 221 6.56 14.58 21.94
CA VAL A 221 6.50 13.44 21.01
C VAL A 221 5.89 13.83 19.66
N ASP A 222 4.74 14.50 19.68
CA ASP A 222 3.97 14.80 18.46
C ASP A 222 4.22 16.24 17.96
N GLY A 223 4.85 17.10 18.76
CA GLY A 223 5.03 18.51 18.42
C GLY A 223 3.70 19.27 18.35
N ILE A 224 2.70 18.85 19.14
CA ILE A 224 1.34 19.39 19.16
C ILE A 224 1.06 20.00 20.53
N GLU A 225 0.55 21.23 20.53
CA GLU A 225 0.04 21.87 21.74
C GLU A 225 -1.47 21.69 21.82
N LEU A 226 -1.94 20.92 22.80
CA LEU A 226 -3.36 20.74 23.09
C LEU A 226 -3.87 21.90 23.95
N ASP A 227 -5.12 22.31 23.72
CA ASP A 227 -5.80 23.27 24.60
C ASP A 227 -6.56 22.50 25.70
N PRO A 228 -6.19 22.64 26.99
CA PRO A 228 -6.84 21.94 28.09
C PRO A 228 -8.36 22.19 28.16
N ASN A 229 -8.84 23.35 27.68
CA ASN A 229 -10.26 23.69 27.67
C ASN A 229 -11.05 22.93 26.59
N ASN A 230 -10.37 22.47 25.54
CA ASN A 230 -10.97 21.70 24.46
C ASN A 230 -10.87 20.18 24.72
N ILE A 231 -10.12 19.75 25.74
CA ILE A 231 -10.02 18.33 26.10
C ILE A 231 -11.30 17.87 26.77
N GLY A 232 -12.11 17.13 26.02
CA GLY A 232 -13.38 16.57 26.47
C GLY A 232 -13.82 15.45 25.55
N TYR A 233 -14.35 14.38 26.14
CA TYR A 233 -14.78 13.23 25.35
C TYR A 233 -15.94 13.61 24.41
N ASN A 234 -15.65 13.62 23.10
CA ASN A 234 -16.59 13.90 22.03
C ASN A 234 -16.47 12.82 20.95
N PRO A 235 -17.35 11.80 20.95
CA PRO A 235 -17.23 10.66 20.04
C PRO A 235 -17.42 11.06 18.57
N GLY A 236 -18.28 12.05 18.28
CA GLY A 236 -18.54 12.51 16.92
C GLY A 236 -17.36 13.25 16.32
N LEU A 237 -16.81 14.22 17.05
CA LEU A 237 -15.62 14.96 16.60
C LEU A 237 -14.41 14.03 16.47
N ARG A 238 -14.21 13.13 17.45
CA ARG A 238 -13.15 12.12 17.38
C ARG A 238 -13.28 11.25 16.14
N TYR A 239 -14.50 10.84 15.79
CA TYR A 239 -14.76 10.05 14.57
C TYR A 239 -14.39 10.83 13.31
N LEU A 240 -14.85 12.08 13.17
CA LEU A 240 -14.55 12.93 12.01
C LEU A 240 -13.05 13.22 11.86
N SER A 241 -12.36 13.50 12.96
CA SER A 241 -10.92 13.76 12.95
C SER A 241 -10.13 12.49 12.61
N LYS A 242 -10.53 11.32 13.15
CA LYS A 242 -9.94 10.04 12.76
C LYS A 242 -10.20 9.70 11.29
N LEU A 243 -11.40 9.98 10.78
CA LEU A 243 -11.75 9.74 9.39
C LEU A 243 -10.89 10.61 8.46
N SER A 244 -10.75 11.90 8.78
CA SER A 244 -9.92 12.84 8.01
C SER A 244 -8.47 12.36 7.91
N LEU A 245 -7.87 11.93 9.02
CA LEU A 245 -6.52 11.35 9.04
C LEU A 245 -6.38 10.11 8.16
N ASN A 246 -7.36 9.20 8.21
CA ASN A 246 -7.27 7.90 7.54
C ASN A 246 -7.70 7.93 6.07
N SER A 247 -8.52 8.89 5.66
CA SER A 247 -9.07 8.96 4.31
C SER A 247 -8.19 9.75 3.33
N LEU A 248 -7.31 10.64 3.81
CA LEU A 248 -6.55 11.52 2.94
C LEU A 248 -5.66 10.75 1.94
N PHE A 249 -4.88 9.77 2.40
CA PHE A 249 -4.00 9.03 1.49
C PHE A 249 -4.80 8.22 0.44
N GLY A 250 -5.98 7.73 0.80
CA GLY A 250 -6.87 7.01 -0.12
C GLY A 250 -7.49 7.93 -1.18
N ARG A 251 -7.56 9.25 -0.92
CA ARG A 251 -8.07 10.25 -1.87
C ARG A 251 -7.19 10.36 -3.11
N PHE A 252 -5.87 10.23 -2.96
CA PHE A 252 -4.93 10.35 -4.09
C PHE A 252 -4.96 9.15 -5.04
N SER A 253 -5.57 8.03 -4.65
CA SER A 253 -5.65 6.80 -5.45
C SER A 253 -7.10 6.34 -5.67
N LEU A 254 -8.07 7.26 -5.67
CA LEU A 254 -9.46 6.92 -5.94
C LEU A 254 -9.60 6.31 -7.34
N ARG A 255 -10.37 5.24 -7.44
CA ARG A 255 -10.70 4.62 -8.72
C ARG A 255 -11.82 5.39 -9.39
N CYS A 256 -11.56 5.96 -10.55
CA CYS A 256 -12.57 6.63 -11.38
C CYS A 256 -13.31 5.66 -12.33
N SER A 257 -12.90 4.39 -12.40
CA SER A 257 -13.46 3.36 -13.28
C SER A 257 -14.50 2.44 -12.61
N LEU A 258 -15.02 2.83 -11.44
CA LEU A 258 -16.02 2.03 -10.74
C LEU A 258 -17.34 1.96 -11.53
N SER A 259 -17.97 0.79 -11.50
CA SER A 259 -19.32 0.62 -12.04
C SER A 259 -20.31 1.54 -11.32
N ARG A 260 -21.20 2.11 -12.11
CA ARG A 260 -22.30 2.99 -11.71
C ARG A 260 -23.61 2.31 -12.06
N THR A 261 -24.66 2.77 -11.38
CA THR A 261 -26.01 2.30 -11.62
C THR A 261 -26.86 3.49 -12.06
N GLU A 262 -27.52 3.36 -13.20
CA GLU A 262 -28.58 4.27 -13.64
C GLU A 262 -29.92 3.60 -13.43
N ILE A 263 -30.88 4.31 -12.82
CA ILE A 263 -32.24 3.81 -12.60
C ILE A 263 -33.18 4.72 -13.38
N THR A 264 -33.85 4.18 -14.40
CA THR A 264 -34.68 4.97 -15.30
C THR A 264 -35.94 4.22 -15.73
N ARG A 265 -36.99 4.97 -16.03
CA ARG A 265 -38.22 4.46 -16.67
C ARG A 265 -38.32 4.88 -18.13
N ASP A 266 -37.36 5.66 -18.63
CA ASP A 266 -37.35 6.19 -19.99
C ASP A 266 -36.47 5.31 -20.89
N PRO A 267 -37.05 4.61 -21.89
CA PRO A 267 -36.29 3.84 -22.86
C PRO A 267 -35.25 4.66 -23.62
N ALA A 268 -35.48 5.96 -23.85
CA ALA A 268 -34.54 6.82 -24.56
C ALA A 268 -33.20 6.95 -23.80
N VAL A 269 -33.24 6.94 -22.46
CA VAL A 269 -32.02 6.95 -21.62
C VAL A 269 -31.23 5.66 -21.83
N VAL A 270 -31.92 4.52 -21.91
CA VAL A 270 -31.29 3.22 -22.14
C VAL A 270 -30.60 3.17 -23.51
N TYR A 271 -31.30 3.54 -24.57
CA TYR A 271 -30.72 3.58 -25.91
C TYR A 271 -29.53 4.55 -25.98
N LYS A 272 -29.64 5.73 -25.37
CA LYS A 272 -28.54 6.69 -25.30
C LYS A 272 -27.30 6.11 -24.61
N MET A 273 -27.47 5.37 -23.51
CA MET A 273 -26.36 4.75 -22.80
C MET A 273 -25.75 3.57 -23.56
N LEU A 274 -26.56 2.80 -24.29
CA LEU A 274 -26.08 1.72 -25.15
C LEU A 274 -25.31 2.24 -26.37
N ASP A 275 -25.71 3.40 -26.91
CA ASP A 275 -25.05 4.05 -28.05
C ASP A 275 -23.81 4.87 -27.63
N ASP A 276 -23.63 5.19 -26.35
CA ASP A 276 -22.48 5.93 -25.85
C ASP A 276 -21.20 5.08 -25.90
N LYS A 277 -20.31 5.43 -26.83
CA LYS A 277 -19.04 4.72 -27.03
C LYS A 277 -18.09 4.80 -25.84
N SER A 278 -18.25 5.78 -24.95
CA SER A 278 -17.44 5.92 -23.74
C SER A 278 -17.86 4.95 -22.63
N LEU A 279 -19.06 4.38 -22.72
CA LEU A 279 -19.63 3.50 -21.71
C LEU A 279 -19.52 2.03 -22.10
N GLU A 280 -19.37 1.19 -21.09
CA GLU A 280 -19.52 -0.26 -21.16
C GLU A 280 -20.69 -0.62 -20.22
N VAL A 281 -21.85 -0.92 -20.80
CA VAL A 281 -23.02 -1.41 -20.06
C VAL A 281 -22.84 -2.90 -19.80
N SER A 282 -22.74 -3.28 -18.53
CA SER A 282 -22.50 -4.66 -18.11
C SER A 282 -23.76 -5.43 -17.76
N ASN A 283 -24.82 -4.74 -17.31
CA ASN A 283 -26.10 -5.38 -17.01
C ASN A 283 -27.28 -4.43 -17.21
N ILE A 284 -28.44 -4.98 -17.57
CA ILE A 284 -29.73 -4.27 -17.62
C ILE A 284 -30.76 -5.18 -16.98
N ASP A 285 -31.30 -4.77 -15.83
CA ASP A 285 -32.37 -5.46 -15.13
C ASP A 285 -33.67 -4.67 -15.25
N CYS A 286 -34.79 -5.35 -15.49
CA CYS A 286 -36.13 -4.75 -15.46
C CYS A 286 -36.87 -5.21 -14.19
N VAL A 287 -37.33 -4.26 -13.39
CA VAL A 287 -38.06 -4.52 -12.14
C VAL A 287 -39.33 -3.69 -12.09
N GLU A 288 -40.39 -4.25 -11.51
CA GLU A 288 -41.61 -3.48 -11.21
C GLU A 288 -41.40 -2.69 -9.92
N MET A 289 -41.57 -1.36 -9.98
CA MET A 289 -41.54 -0.47 -8.82
C MET A 289 -42.76 0.45 -8.88
N ASP A 290 -43.59 0.43 -7.84
CA ASP A 290 -44.84 1.20 -7.74
C ASP A 290 -45.80 0.94 -8.92
N GLY A 291 -45.93 -0.30 -9.36
CA GLY A 291 -46.80 -0.69 -10.48
C GLY A 291 -46.31 -0.23 -11.86
N ARG A 292 -45.03 0.14 -11.98
CA ARG A 292 -44.40 0.57 -13.24
C ARG A 292 -43.08 -0.14 -13.47
N GLU A 293 -42.85 -0.58 -14.70
CA GLU A 293 -41.55 -1.12 -15.11
C GLU A 293 -40.46 -0.04 -14.99
N THR A 294 -39.38 -0.40 -14.32
CA THR A 294 -38.21 0.42 -14.07
C THR A 294 -36.97 -0.38 -14.46
N MET A 295 -36.08 0.24 -15.23
CA MET A 295 -34.86 -0.38 -15.72
C MET A 295 -33.68 0.09 -14.87
N ILE A 296 -32.82 -0.86 -14.49
CA ILE A 296 -31.62 -0.65 -13.72
C ILE A 296 -30.44 -1.06 -14.59
N LEU A 297 -29.62 -0.10 -14.99
CA LEU A 297 -28.46 -0.31 -15.84
C LEU A 297 -27.21 -0.24 -14.99
N THR A 298 -26.40 -1.29 -15.03
CA THR A 298 -25.04 -1.25 -14.48
C THR A 298 -24.07 -0.99 -15.62
N TYR A 299 -23.25 0.05 -15.48
CA TYR A 299 -22.32 0.48 -16.51
C TYR A 299 -21.03 1.03 -15.91
N LYS A 300 -19.95 1.09 -16.68
CA LYS A 300 -18.71 1.79 -16.31
C LYS A 300 -18.19 2.58 -17.51
N LYS A 301 -17.36 3.59 -17.27
CA LYS A 301 -16.56 4.21 -18.34
C LYS A 301 -15.52 3.18 -18.82
N LYS A 302 -15.32 3.07 -20.13
CA LYS A 302 -14.20 2.31 -20.70
C LYS A 302 -12.89 2.98 -20.31
N ASP A 303 -11.83 2.18 -20.13
CA ASP A 303 -10.55 2.64 -19.60
C ASP A 303 -9.97 3.85 -20.36
N ASP A 304 -10.09 3.86 -21.69
CA ASP A 304 -9.63 4.96 -22.57
C ASP A 304 -10.36 6.30 -22.34
N PHE A 305 -11.53 6.27 -21.70
CA PHE A 305 -12.38 7.43 -21.42
C PHE A 305 -12.46 7.76 -19.93
N VAL A 306 -11.71 7.05 -19.08
CA VAL A 306 -11.65 7.33 -17.65
C VAL A 306 -10.85 8.61 -17.44
N GLU A 307 -11.52 9.61 -16.86
CA GLU A 307 -10.87 10.84 -16.40
C GLU A 307 -10.54 10.66 -14.92
N GLU A 308 -9.26 10.86 -14.59
CA GLU A 308 -8.79 10.88 -13.23
C GLU A 308 -9.29 12.15 -12.52
N HIS A 309 -9.43 12.09 -11.20
CA HIS A 309 -9.77 13.28 -10.42
C HIS A 309 -8.60 14.26 -10.43
N ASP A 310 -8.84 15.57 -10.36
CA ASP A 310 -7.80 16.61 -10.31
C ASP A 310 -6.78 16.47 -9.15
N THR A 311 -7.10 15.61 -8.17
CA THR A 311 -6.27 15.31 -6.99
C THR A 311 -5.67 13.91 -7.06
N TYR A 312 -5.78 13.23 -8.21
CA TYR A 312 -5.22 11.91 -8.38
C TYR A 312 -3.70 12.00 -8.39
N ASN A 313 -3.07 11.26 -7.49
CA ASN A 313 -1.64 11.12 -7.39
C ASN A 313 -1.29 9.81 -6.69
N VAL A 314 -1.34 8.71 -7.45
CA VAL A 314 -1.10 7.36 -6.91
C VAL A 314 0.27 7.22 -6.24
N LEU A 315 1.24 8.05 -6.60
CA LEU A 315 2.58 8.05 -6.00
C LEU A 315 2.54 8.31 -4.49
N TYR A 316 1.74 9.26 -4.02
CA TYR A 316 1.64 9.50 -2.58
C TYR A 316 1.05 8.29 -1.87
N SER A 317 -0.04 7.73 -2.39
CA SER A 317 -0.68 6.55 -1.81
C SER A 317 0.26 5.34 -1.79
N LEU A 318 0.99 5.07 -2.87
CA LEU A 318 1.92 3.94 -2.93
C LEU A 318 3.16 4.16 -2.06
N TRP A 319 3.66 5.39 -1.96
CA TRP A 319 4.81 5.71 -1.10
C TRP A 319 4.46 5.51 0.37
N ILE A 320 3.29 6.02 0.78
CA ILE A 320 2.76 5.85 2.15
C ILE A 320 2.60 4.36 2.49
N THR A 321 2.01 3.56 1.59
CA THR A 321 1.82 2.13 1.88
C THR A 321 3.12 1.35 1.84
N ALA A 322 4.06 1.70 0.97
CA ALA A 322 5.39 1.11 0.92
C ALA A 322 6.18 1.34 2.22
N ILE A 323 6.25 2.58 2.72
CA ILE A 323 6.87 2.87 4.02
C ILE A 323 6.15 2.08 5.14
N GLY A 324 4.83 2.00 5.09
CA GLY A 324 4.04 1.24 6.06
C GLY A 324 4.40 -0.24 6.10
N ARG A 325 4.55 -0.88 4.93
CA ARG A 325 5.03 -2.26 4.83
C ARG A 325 6.46 -2.40 5.36
N CYS A 326 7.35 -1.47 5.00
CA CYS A 326 8.73 -1.49 5.46
C CYS A 326 8.84 -1.36 6.98
N ARG A 327 8.10 -0.45 7.62
CA ARG A 327 8.08 -0.30 9.09
C ARG A 327 7.61 -1.58 9.79
N LEU A 328 6.59 -2.24 9.24
CA LEU A 328 6.09 -3.50 9.80
C LEU A 328 7.10 -4.64 9.64
N LEU A 329 7.75 -4.77 8.49
CA LEU A 329 8.79 -5.78 8.25
C LEU A 329 10.00 -5.58 9.17
N ASN A 330 10.44 -4.34 9.35
CA ASN A 330 11.52 -4.04 10.30
C ASN A 330 11.14 -4.43 11.74
N LEU A 331 9.87 -4.28 12.13
CA LEU A 331 9.41 -4.72 13.44
C LEU A 331 9.40 -6.24 13.55
N PHE A 332 8.95 -6.95 12.51
CA PHE A 332 8.97 -8.42 12.48
C PHE A 332 10.40 -8.97 12.61
N ASN A 333 11.34 -8.44 11.83
CA ASN A 333 12.74 -8.85 11.91
C ASN A 333 13.34 -8.60 13.30
N LYS A 334 13.01 -7.48 13.96
CA LYS A 334 13.45 -7.21 15.33
C LYS A 334 12.90 -8.21 16.35
N ILE A 335 11.61 -8.53 16.25
CA ILE A 335 10.96 -9.52 17.13
C ILE A 335 11.61 -10.90 16.97
N GLU A 336 12.00 -11.25 15.74
CA GLU A 336 12.74 -12.49 15.43
C GLU A 336 14.17 -12.46 16.03
N GLU A 337 14.91 -11.37 15.83
CA GLU A 337 16.26 -11.18 16.39
C GLU A 337 16.28 -11.24 17.92
N ASP A 338 15.24 -10.72 18.58
CA ASP A 338 15.10 -10.72 20.04
C ASP A 338 14.65 -12.09 20.60
N GLY A 339 14.41 -13.09 19.75
CA GLY A 339 14.01 -14.45 20.16
C GLY A 339 12.57 -14.58 20.65
N HIS A 340 11.69 -13.65 20.28
CA HIS A 340 10.28 -13.63 20.67
C HIS A 340 9.33 -14.16 19.59
N GLY A 341 9.87 -14.71 18.50
CA GLY A 341 9.14 -15.12 17.29
C GLY A 341 8.73 -16.61 17.21
N GLU A 342 8.88 -17.40 18.27
CA GLU A 342 8.55 -18.84 18.29
C GLU A 342 7.06 -19.14 18.53
#